data_AF-A0A0K8SWG2-F1
#
_entry.id   AF-A0A0K8SWG2-F1
#
_cell.length_a   1.000
_cell.length_b   1.000
_cell.length_c   1.000
_cell.angle_alpha   90.00
_cell.angle_beta   90.00
_cell.angle_gamma   90.00
#
_symmetry.space_group_name_H-M   'P 1'
#
loop_
_entity.id
_entity.type
_entity.pdbx_description
1 polymer ?
#
loop_
_entity_poly.entity_id
_entity_poly.type
_entity_poly.pdbx_seq_one_letter_code
_entity_poly.pdbx_strand_id
1 'polypeptide(L)'
;NEIGRLPPTFNDACKIAGAILTSDYEFGSGKIIYNKFRSVVSYQQSDLPLFSQKAVESSPKLATYDSLDADVIQSYMEFSLASMLFYALKEGACSEQSSRMTAMDNASKNRSEEHT
;
A
#
# COMPACT_ATOMS: atom_id res chain seq x y z
N ASN A 1 -15.78 7.28 -0.61
CA ASN A 1 -15.56 6.89 0.80
C ASN A 1 -15.92 5.41 1.00
N GLU A 2 -15.32 4.50 0.23
CA GLU A 2 -15.68 3.06 0.20
C GLU A 2 -14.46 2.12 0.21
N ILE A 3 -13.31 2.58 0.70
CA ILE A 3 -12.08 1.77 0.77
C ILE A 3 -12.32 0.65 1.79
N GLY A 4 -12.23 -0.62 1.34
CA GLY A 4 -12.45 -1.82 2.17
C GLY A 4 -13.83 -2.47 2.03
N ARG A 5 -14.85 -1.77 1.49
CA ARG A 5 -16.18 -2.37 1.23
C ARG A 5 -16.19 -3.19 -0.06
N LEU A 6 -15.55 -2.66 -1.10
CA LEU A 6 -15.39 -3.31 -2.40
C LEU A 6 -13.92 -3.71 -2.59
N PRO A 7 -13.63 -4.72 -3.43
CA PRO A 7 -12.25 -5.07 -3.76
C PRO A 7 -11.49 -3.85 -4.28
N PRO A 8 -10.30 -3.53 -3.72
CA PRO A 8 -9.57 -2.33 -4.11
C PRO A 8 -9.17 -2.40 -5.58
N THR A 9 -9.36 -1.31 -6.30
CA THR A 9 -8.99 -1.18 -7.72
C THR A 9 -7.79 -0.26 -7.89
N PHE A 10 -7.13 -0.33 -9.05
CA PHE A 10 -6.02 0.58 -9.35
C PHE A 10 -6.48 2.05 -9.36
N ASN A 11 -7.71 2.31 -9.82
CA ASN A 11 -8.31 3.64 -9.78
C ASN A 11 -8.42 4.22 -8.36
N ASP A 12 -8.65 3.38 -7.35
CA ASP A 12 -8.68 3.83 -5.96
C ASP A 12 -7.29 4.27 -5.49
N ALA A 13 -6.26 3.51 -5.87
CA ALA A 13 -4.87 3.88 -5.59
C ALA A 13 -4.47 5.17 -6.31
N CYS A 14 -4.87 5.36 -7.57
CA CYS A 14 -4.62 6.60 -8.31
C CYS A 14 -5.28 7.82 -7.66
N LYS A 15 -6.51 7.70 -7.16
CA LYS A 15 -7.17 8.80 -6.44
C LYS A 15 -6.42 9.19 -5.17
N ILE A 16 -5.92 8.19 -4.42
CA ILE A 16 -5.12 8.43 -3.21
C ILE A 16 -3.78 9.06 -3.58
N ALA A 17 -3.08 8.53 -4.58
CA ALA A 17 -1.82 9.08 -5.08
C ALA A 17 -2.00 10.54 -5.54
N GLY A 18 -3.04 10.83 -6.33
CA GLY A 18 -3.36 12.19 -6.77
C GLY A 18 -3.66 13.13 -5.61
N ALA A 19 -4.40 12.68 -4.59
CA ALA A 19 -4.66 13.49 -3.41
C ALA A 19 -3.38 13.80 -2.60
N ILE A 20 -2.43 12.85 -2.54
CA ILE A 20 -1.12 13.06 -1.91
C ILE A 20 -0.29 14.05 -2.72
N LEU A 21 -0.23 13.88 -4.04
CA LEU A 21 0.55 14.75 -4.94
C LEU A 21 0.00 16.18 -5.01
N THR A 22 -1.31 16.34 -4.86
CA THR A 22 -1.98 17.66 -4.83
C THR A 22 -1.97 18.27 -3.43
N SER A 23 -1.44 17.58 -2.42
CA SER A 23 -1.28 18.18 -1.11
C SER A 23 -0.12 19.17 -1.14
N ASP A 24 -0.28 20.34 -0.53
CA ASP A 24 0.78 21.36 -0.40
C ASP A 24 1.92 20.92 0.56
N TYR A 25 2.07 19.62 0.79
CA TYR A 25 3.00 19.05 1.75
C TYR A 25 4.21 18.45 1.04
N GLU A 26 5.35 19.15 1.14
CA GLU A 26 6.63 18.58 0.72
C GLU A 26 7.13 17.55 1.75
N PHE A 27 7.15 16.27 1.37
CA PHE A 27 7.76 15.21 2.17
C PHE A 27 9.22 14.98 1.75
N GLY A 28 10.14 14.98 2.73
CA GLY A 28 11.55 14.65 2.48
C GLY A 28 11.78 13.13 2.33
N SER A 29 11.11 12.34 3.19
CA SER A 29 11.02 10.88 3.10
C SER A 29 9.71 10.42 3.72
N GLY A 30 9.15 9.31 3.21
CA GLY A 30 7.89 8.76 3.71
C GLY A 30 7.91 7.24 3.75
N LYS A 31 6.91 6.65 4.39
CA LYS A 31 6.71 5.20 4.40
C LYS A 31 5.23 4.88 4.30
N ILE A 32 4.85 3.92 3.46
CA ILE A 32 3.50 3.34 3.44
C ILE A 32 3.51 2.16 4.40
N ILE A 33 2.71 2.24 5.46
CA ILE A 33 2.53 1.16 6.42
C ILE A 33 1.33 0.32 5.98
N TYR A 34 1.49 -1.00 5.90
CA TYR A 34 0.44 -1.92 5.50
C TYR A 34 0.59 -3.27 6.20
N ASN A 35 -0.51 -4.04 6.21
CA ASN A 35 -0.47 -5.42 6.67
C ASN A 35 -0.11 -6.31 5.48
N LYS A 36 1.06 -6.93 5.55
CA LYS A 36 1.52 -7.91 4.58
C LYS A 36 0.95 -9.28 4.94
N PHE A 37 0.30 -9.91 3.97
CA PHE A 37 -0.24 -11.25 4.14
C PHE A 37 0.93 -12.25 4.23
N ARG A 38 0.94 -13.08 5.27
CA ARG A 38 1.94 -14.15 5.44
C ARG A 38 1.30 -15.51 5.26
N SER A 39 0.15 -15.73 5.89
CA SER A 39 -0.65 -16.94 5.77
C SER A 39 -2.09 -16.66 6.17
N VAL A 40 -2.99 -17.63 5.97
CA VAL A 40 -4.41 -17.51 6.34
C VAL A 40 -4.61 -17.09 7.80
N VAL A 41 -3.71 -17.51 8.69
CA VAL A 41 -3.78 -17.26 10.13
C VAL A 41 -2.87 -16.13 10.61
N SER A 42 -2.02 -15.57 9.75
CA SER A 42 -1.03 -14.56 10.17
C SER A 42 -0.75 -13.51 9.11
N TYR A 43 -0.64 -12.27 9.59
CA TYR A 43 -0.17 -11.12 8.82
C TYR A 43 0.88 -10.39 9.66
N GLN A 44 1.72 -9.60 8.98
CA GLN A 44 2.75 -8.81 9.64
C GLN A 44 2.68 -7.37 9.15
N GLN A 45 2.86 -6.42 10.06
CA GLN A 45 3.04 -5.03 9.69
C GLN A 45 4.36 -4.86 8.92
N SER A 46 4.29 -4.30 7.73
CA SER A 46 5.43 -4.00 6.87
C SER A 46 5.38 -2.54 6.41
N ASP A 47 6.52 -1.99 6.05
CA ASP A 47 6.65 -0.66 5.44
C ASP A 47 7.17 -0.73 4.00
N LEU A 48 6.68 0.17 3.14
CA LEU A 48 7.27 0.47 1.84
C LEU A 48 7.89 1.88 1.90
N PRO A 49 9.15 2.05 1.50
CA PRO A 49 9.77 3.37 1.48
C PRO A 49 9.20 4.24 0.36
N LEU A 50 8.95 5.51 0.67
CA LEU A 50 8.65 6.57 -0.30
C LEU A 50 9.82 7.54 -0.36
N PHE A 51 10.33 7.74 -1.57
CA PHE A 51 11.42 8.64 -1.86
C PHE A 51 10.88 9.94 -2.46
N SER A 52 11.47 11.06 -2.07
CA SER A 52 11.22 12.35 -2.71
C SER A 52 11.97 12.44 -4.04
N GLN A 53 11.53 13.35 -4.91
CA GLN A 53 12.18 13.63 -6.18
C GLN A 53 13.68 13.91 -6.02
N LYS A 54 14.03 14.79 -5.07
CA LYS A 54 15.44 15.11 -4.76
C LYS A 54 16.25 13.87 -4.36
N ALA A 55 15.64 12.94 -3.61
CA ALA A 55 16.31 11.70 -3.21
C ALA A 55 16.56 10.78 -4.41
N VAL A 56 15.60 10.67 -5.34
CA VAL A 56 15.74 9.88 -6.58
C VAL A 56 16.80 10.49 -7.50
N GLU A 57 16.77 11.81 -7.70
CA GLU A 57 17.73 12.55 -8.52
C GLU A 57 19.16 12.45 -7.98
N SER A 58 19.33 12.40 -6.65
CA SER A 58 20.64 12.21 -6.01
C SER A 58 21.20 10.79 -6.08
N SER A 59 20.47 9.84 -6.69
CA SER A 59 20.87 8.44 -6.73
C SER A 59 22.10 8.23 -7.63
N PRO A 60 23.18 7.61 -7.12
CA PRO A 60 24.43 7.43 -7.88
C PRO A 60 24.28 6.51 -9.10
N LYS A 61 23.22 5.69 -9.12
CA LYS A 61 22.91 4.79 -10.25
C LYS A 61 21.98 5.42 -11.29
N LEU A 62 21.42 6.60 -11.02
CA LEU A 62 20.52 7.26 -11.96
C LEU A 62 21.25 7.61 -13.27
N ALA A 63 22.52 8.03 -13.17
CA ALA A 63 23.38 8.33 -14.31
C ALA A 63 23.70 7.12 -15.23
N THR A 64 23.29 5.90 -14.86
CA THR A 64 23.42 4.71 -15.72
C THR A 64 22.30 4.63 -16.76
N TYR A 65 21.18 5.33 -16.53
CA TYR A 65 20.05 5.40 -17.44
C TYR A 65 20.21 6.61 -18.37
N ASP A 66 20.11 6.37 -19.67
CA ASP A 66 20.13 7.42 -20.68
C ASP A 66 18.72 8.03 -20.85
N SER A 67 18.66 9.28 -21.32
CA SER A 67 17.40 9.97 -21.68
C SER A 67 16.37 10.10 -20.55
N LEU A 68 16.84 10.35 -19.31
CA LEU A 68 15.95 10.68 -18.19
C LEU A 68 15.75 12.19 -18.08
N ASP A 69 14.69 12.69 -18.73
CA ASP A 69 14.23 14.06 -18.56
C ASP A 69 13.44 14.23 -17.26
N ALA A 70 13.36 15.47 -16.74
CA ALA A 70 12.65 15.77 -15.50
C ALA A 70 11.19 15.30 -15.53
N ASP A 71 10.50 15.46 -16.67
CA ASP A 71 9.11 15.04 -16.87
C ASP A 71 8.95 13.51 -16.81
N VAL A 72 9.96 12.76 -17.29
CA VAL A 72 9.97 11.29 -17.27
C VAL A 72 10.16 10.81 -15.83
N ILE A 73 11.09 11.42 -15.09
CA ILE A 73 11.34 11.09 -13.68
C ILE A 73 10.09 11.38 -12.84
N GLN A 74 9.44 12.53 -13.07
CA GLN A 74 8.20 12.88 -12.39
C GLN A 74 7.11 11.85 -12.68
N SER A 75 6.83 11.57 -13.95
CA SER A 75 5.81 10.59 -14.37
C SER A 75 6.07 9.20 -13.78
N TYR A 76 7.34 8.79 -13.74
CA TYR A 76 7.76 7.53 -13.11
C TYR A 76 7.47 7.50 -11.61
N MET A 77 7.79 8.57 -10.89
CA MET A 77 7.54 8.64 -9.45
C MET A 77 6.04 8.64 -9.11
N GLU A 78 5.23 9.39 -9.87
CA GLU A 78 3.78 9.43 -9.71
C GLU A 78 3.17 8.04 -9.95
N PHE A 79 3.59 7.36 -11.01
CA PHE A 79 3.15 6.00 -11.31
C PHE A 79 3.61 4.98 -10.27
N SER A 80 4.85 5.13 -9.78
CA SER A 80 5.43 4.27 -8.74
C SER A 80 4.66 4.41 -7.42
N LEU A 81 4.29 5.64 -7.02
CA LEU A 81 3.46 5.90 -5.84
C LEU A 81 2.11 5.20 -5.94
N ALA A 82 1.40 5.37 -7.06
CA ALA A 82 0.11 4.71 -7.30
C ALA A 82 0.25 3.17 -7.26
N SER A 83 1.32 2.63 -7.85
CA SER A 83 1.59 1.19 -7.87
C SER A 83 1.88 0.62 -6.49
N MET A 84 2.70 1.30 -5.68
CA MET A 84 2.99 0.91 -4.30
C MET A 84 1.74 0.96 -3.41
N LEU A 85 0.92 2.00 -3.56
CA LEU A 85 -0.37 2.10 -2.86
C LEU A 85 -1.30 0.95 -3.26
N PHE A 86 -1.39 0.64 -4.56
CA PHE A 86 -2.21 -0.48 -5.03
C PHE A 86 -1.75 -1.82 -4.45
N TYR A 87 -0.44 -2.06 -4.41
CA TYR A 87 0.14 -3.24 -3.78
C TYR A 87 -0.22 -3.33 -2.29
N ALA A 88 -0.03 -2.24 -1.54
CA ALA A 88 -0.37 -2.15 -0.12
C ALA A 88 -1.88 -2.39 0.14
N LEU A 89 -2.75 -1.83 -0.71
CA LEU A 89 -4.21 -2.05 -0.62
C LEU A 89 -4.59 -3.51 -0.84
N LYS A 90 -3.95 -4.20 -1.79
CA LYS A 90 -4.22 -5.62 -2.06
C LYS A 90 -3.78 -6.53 -0.91
N GLU A 91 -2.58 -6.31 -0.39
CA GLU A 91 -2.04 -7.03 0.77
C GLU A 91 -2.90 -6.80 2.03
N GLY A 92 -3.27 -5.54 2.28
CA GLY A 92 -4.12 -5.16 3.40
C GLY A 92 -5.51 -5.79 3.32
N ALA A 93 -6.16 -5.73 2.14
CA ALA A 93 -7.47 -6.34 1.93
C ALA A 93 -7.42 -7.86 2.12
N CYS A 94 -6.38 -8.55 1.63
CA CYS A 94 -6.23 -9.99 1.83
C CYS A 94 -6.08 -10.34 3.31
N SER A 95 -5.21 -9.63 4.02
CA SER A 95 -4.95 -9.82 5.46
C SER A 95 -6.20 -9.57 6.31
N GLU A 96 -7.00 -8.57 5.96
CA GLU A 96 -8.26 -8.26 6.65
C GLU A 96 -9.28 -9.40 6.47
N GLN A 97 -9.43 -9.90 5.25
CA GLN A 97 -10.38 -10.98 4.95
C GLN A 97 -10.01 -12.28 5.66
N SER A 98 -8.71 -12.63 5.71
CA SER A 98 -8.25 -13.84 6.40
C SER A 98 -8.41 -13.73 7.92
N SER A 99 -8.16 -12.54 8.49
CA SER A 99 -8.41 -12.26 9.90
C SER A 99 -9.89 -12.38 10.25
N ARG A 100 -10.78 -11.83 9.41
CA ARG A 100 -12.23 -11.91 9.62
C ARG A 100 -12.74 -13.34 9.60
N MET A 101 -12.25 -14.17 8.67
CA MET A 101 -12.61 -15.58 8.60
C MET A 101 -12.19 -16.33 9.88
N THR A 102 -10.94 -16.14 10.32
CA THR A 102 -10.42 -16.75 11.55
C THR A 102 -11.20 -16.31 12.80
N ALA A 103 -11.53 -15.02 12.90
CA ALA A 103 -12.29 -14.49 14.03
C ALA A 103 -13.71 -15.08 14.11
N MET A 104 -14.38 -15.25 12.96
CA MET A 104 -15.72 -15.84 12.89
C MET A 104 -15.72 -17.33 13.24
N ASP A 105 -14.72 -18.08 12.78
CA ASP A 105 -14.57 -19.50 13.13
C ASP A 105 -14.35 -19.69 14.64
N ASN A 106 -13.51 -18.84 15.25
CA ASN A 106 -13.25 -18.89 16.69
C ASN A 106 -14.50 -18.51 17.50
N ALA A 107 -15.24 -17.47 17.08
CA ALA A 107 -16.49 -17.08 17.74
C ALA A 107 -17.56 -18.18 17.67
N SER A 108 -17.66 -18.89 16.52
CA SER A 108 -18.61 -19.99 16.34
C SER A 108 -18.29 -21.17 17.26
N LYS A 109 -17.01 -21.52 17.39
CA LYS A 109 -16.54 -22.57 18.31
C LYS A 109 -16.79 -22.21 19.78
N ASN A 110 -16.42 -21.01 20.21
CA ASN A 110 -16.64 -20.57 21.58
C ASN A 110 -18.12 -20.60 21.96
N ARG A 111 -19.00 -20.19 21.04
CA ARG A 111 -20.46 -20.27 21.25
C ARG A 111 -20.96 -21.69 21.40
N SER A 112 -20.45 -22.65 20.62
CA SER A 112 -20.83 -24.06 20.76
C SER A 112 -20.35 -24.67 22.07
N GLU A 113 -19.19 -24.26 22.57
CA GLU A 113 -18.62 -24.74 23.84
C GLU A 113 -19.38 -24.20 25.06
N GLU A 114 -19.93 -22.98 25.01
CA GLU A 114 -20.74 -22.42 26.10
C GLU A 114 -22.18 -22.96 26.17
N HIS A 115 -22.67 -23.62 25.11
CA HIS A 115 -24.03 -24.18 25.04
C HIS A 115 -24.11 -25.70 25.31
N THR A 116 -23.00 -26.33 25.71
CA THR A 116 -22.90 -27.73 26.15
C THR A 116 -22.53 -27.81 27.62
#